data_AF-A0A5R2N337-F1
#
_entry.id   AF-A0A5R2N337-F1
#
_cell.length_a   1.000
_cell.length_b   1.000
_cell.length_c   1.000
_cell.angle_alpha   90.00
_cell.angle_beta   90.00
_cell.angle_gamma   90.00
#
_symmetry.space_group_name_H-M   'P 1'
#
loop_
_entity.id
_entity.type
_entity.pdbx_description
1 polymer ?
#
loop_
_entity_poly.entity_id
_entity_poly.type
_entity_poly.pdbx_seq_one_letter_code
_entity_poly.pdbx_strand_id
1 'polypeptide(L)'
;MRDGDRPSRTTEAFFGRRRGKPVRPQQAAALESGLGAYRLDLTAEAPSDPRTLFKTEVSAVRLEIGFGGGEHLLHRATEAPTIGFIGVEPFVNGMAKMMMAVRAAPLAN
;
A
#
# COMPACT_ATOMS: atom_id res chain seq x y z
N MET A 1 17.78 25.06 -36.01
CA MET A 1 18.09 25.06 -34.57
C MET A 1 18.37 23.62 -34.17
N ARG A 2 19.54 23.34 -33.60
CA ARG A 2 19.94 21.98 -33.23
C ARG A 2 19.28 21.61 -31.90
N ASP A 3 18.68 20.42 -31.84
CA ASP A 3 18.23 19.77 -30.62
C ASP A 3 19.40 19.68 -29.64
N GLY A 4 19.32 20.49 -28.58
CA GLY A 4 20.26 20.49 -27.49
C GLY A 4 19.97 19.31 -26.58
N ASP A 5 20.86 18.33 -26.64
CA ASP A 5 21.03 17.25 -25.68
C ASP A 5 21.05 17.85 -24.25
N ARG A 6 19.94 17.71 -23.52
CA ARG A 6 19.85 18.13 -22.12
C ARG A 6 20.45 17.01 -21.27
N PRO A 7 21.53 17.24 -20.51
CA PRO A 7 22.04 16.24 -19.59
C PRO A 7 20.96 15.87 -18.58
N SER A 8 20.51 14.61 -18.60
CA SER A 8 19.50 14.12 -17.67
C SER A 8 20.13 14.08 -16.27
N ARG A 9 19.65 14.94 -15.36
CA ARG A 9 20.10 15.01 -13.95
C ARG A 9 19.58 13.83 -13.12
N THR A 10 19.41 12.64 -13.70
CA THR A 10 18.58 11.57 -13.11
C THR A 10 19.26 10.74 -12.02
N THR A 11 20.53 10.98 -11.68
CA THR A 11 21.25 10.09 -10.74
C THR A 11 22.04 10.76 -9.63
N GLU A 12 22.22 12.09 -9.61
CA GLU A 12 23.22 12.72 -8.71
C GLU A 12 22.69 13.20 -7.35
N ALA A 13 21.39 13.10 -7.07
CA ALA A 13 20.81 13.61 -5.82
C ALA A 13 20.13 12.53 -4.95
N PHE A 14 20.59 11.28 -5.00
CA PHE A 14 20.02 10.21 -4.15
C PHE A 14 21.04 9.71 -3.12
N PHE A 15 20.95 10.27 -1.91
CA PHE A 15 21.65 9.75 -0.73
C PHE A 15 20.74 8.74 -0.03
N GLY A 16 20.92 7.44 -0.31
CA GLY A 16 20.13 6.38 0.31
C GLY A 16 20.09 5.07 -0.47
N ARG A 17 19.29 4.11 0.00
CA ARG A 17 19.05 2.86 -0.73
C ARG A 17 17.84 2.98 -1.66
N ARG A 18 18.05 2.76 -2.96
CA ARG A 18 16.96 2.76 -3.97
C ARG A 18 16.01 1.57 -3.80
N ARG A 19 16.51 0.47 -3.23
CA ARG A 19 15.74 -0.72 -2.88
C ARG A 19 15.98 -1.05 -1.42
N GLY A 20 14.92 -1.41 -0.71
CA GLY A 20 15.02 -1.89 0.66
C GLY A 20 15.80 -3.19 0.76
N LYS A 21 15.98 -3.69 1.99
CA LYS A 21 16.55 -5.03 2.24
C LYS A 21 15.73 -6.10 1.48
N PRO A 22 16.35 -7.21 1.06
CA PRO A 22 15.62 -8.33 0.48
C PRO A 22 14.46 -8.77 1.39
N VAL A 23 13.30 -9.01 0.78
CA VAL A 23 12.12 -9.52 1.47
C VAL A 23 12.41 -10.95 1.91
N ARG A 24 12.19 -11.27 3.19
CA ARG A 24 12.38 -12.64 3.71
C ARG A 24 11.31 -13.58 3.13
N PRO A 25 11.58 -14.89 2.99
CA PRO A 25 10.61 -15.83 2.38
C PRO A 25 9.21 -15.77 3.00
N GLN A 26 9.12 -15.68 4.33
CA GLN A 26 7.83 -15.56 5.04
C GLN A 26 7.09 -14.25 4.70
N GLN A 27 7.83 -13.14 4.55
CA GLN A 27 7.26 -11.85 4.17
C GLN A 27 6.80 -11.84 2.71
N ALA A 28 7.51 -12.54 1.82
CA ALA A 28 7.11 -12.70 0.42
C ALA A 28 5.82 -13.53 0.32
N ALA A 29 5.72 -14.63 1.07
CA ALA A 29 4.50 -15.43 1.13
C ALA A 29 3.30 -14.64 1.70
N ALA A 30 3.53 -13.86 2.77
CA ALA A 30 2.50 -12.99 3.33
C ALA A 30 2.08 -11.90 2.33
N LEU A 31 3.04 -11.28 1.64
CA LEU A 31 2.76 -10.29 0.61
C LEU A 31 1.89 -10.86 -0.51
N GLU A 32 2.26 -12.02 -1.06
CA GLU A 32 1.49 -12.68 -2.13
C GLU A 32 0.06 -12.98 -1.67
N SER A 33 -0.09 -13.68 -0.54
CA SER A 33 -1.42 -14.05 -0.03
C SER A 33 -2.27 -12.83 0.36
N GLY A 34 -1.63 -11.80 0.93
CA GLY A 34 -2.31 -10.58 1.37
C GLY A 34 -2.74 -9.71 0.20
N LEU A 35 -1.89 -9.54 -0.83
CA LEU A 35 -2.29 -8.85 -2.06
C LEU A 35 -3.43 -9.59 -2.77
N GLY A 36 -3.48 -10.92 -2.71
CA GLY A 36 -4.64 -11.67 -3.20
C GLY A 36 -5.97 -11.29 -2.52
N ALA A 37 -5.93 -10.84 -1.26
CA ALA A 37 -7.13 -10.54 -0.47
C ALA A 37 -7.47 -9.03 -0.37
N TYR A 38 -6.45 -8.16 -0.42
CA TYR A 38 -6.56 -6.72 -0.10
C TYR A 38 -6.20 -5.79 -1.26
N ARG A 39 -5.65 -6.31 -2.37
CA ARG A 39 -5.32 -5.48 -3.54
C ARG A 39 -6.59 -4.94 -4.18
N LEU A 40 -6.56 -3.65 -4.52
CA LEU A 40 -7.51 -3.06 -5.46
C LEU A 40 -7.08 -3.37 -6.90
N ASP A 41 -8.03 -3.80 -7.72
CA ASP A 41 -7.82 -3.89 -9.17
C ASP A 41 -7.88 -2.49 -9.79
N LEU A 42 -6.70 -1.96 -10.13
CA LEU A 42 -6.57 -0.63 -10.73
C LEU A 42 -6.85 -0.64 -12.24
N THR A 43 -7.11 -1.80 -12.85
CA THR A 43 -7.49 -1.91 -14.27
C THR A 43 -9.00 -1.80 -14.47
N ALA A 44 -9.78 -2.06 -13.42
CA ALA A 44 -11.21 -1.82 -13.41
C ALA A 44 -11.51 -0.31 -13.31
N GLU A 45 -12.68 0.09 -13.81
CA GLU A 45 -13.17 1.46 -13.60
C GLU A 45 -13.38 1.71 -12.11
N ALA A 46 -12.98 2.89 -11.64
CA ALA A 46 -13.18 3.26 -10.25
C ALA A 46 -14.69 3.33 -9.95
N PRO A 47 -15.17 2.70 -8.86
CA PRO A 47 -16.57 2.79 -8.50
C PRO A 47 -16.96 4.24 -8.18
N SER A 48 -18.20 4.61 -8.48
CA SER A 48 -18.75 5.92 -8.11
C SER A 48 -18.79 6.12 -6.59
N ASP A 49 -18.90 5.03 -5.83
CA ASP A 49 -18.85 5.01 -4.36
C ASP A 49 -17.70 4.11 -3.86
N PRO A 50 -16.62 4.69 -3.30
CA PRO A 50 -15.49 3.94 -2.76
C PRO A 50 -15.83 2.98 -1.62
N ARG A 51 -16.97 3.17 -0.93
CA ARG A 51 -17.40 2.28 0.16
C ARG A 51 -17.69 0.86 -0.33
N THR A 52 -18.03 0.72 -1.61
CA THR A 52 -18.30 -0.57 -2.27
C THR A 52 -17.05 -1.44 -2.44
N LEU A 53 -15.85 -0.91 -2.17
CA LEU A 53 -14.59 -1.65 -2.22
C LEU A 53 -14.40 -2.58 -1.00
N PHE A 54 -15.17 -2.39 0.07
CA PHE A 54 -15.01 -3.11 1.33
C PHE A 54 -15.95 -4.31 1.43
N LYS A 55 -15.54 -5.35 2.15
CA LYS A 55 -16.35 -6.57 2.36
C LYS A 55 -17.44 -6.38 3.40
N THR A 56 -17.39 -5.27 4.14
CA THR A 56 -18.36 -4.88 5.14
C THR A 56 -18.87 -3.48 4.86
N GLU A 57 -20.04 -3.17 5.39
CA GLU A 57 -20.62 -1.83 5.30
C GLU A 57 -19.76 -0.85 6.10
N VAL A 58 -19.27 0.19 5.42
CA VAL A 58 -18.50 1.27 6.03
C VAL A 58 -19.20 2.60 5.84
N SER A 59 -19.21 3.41 6.89
CA SER A 59 -19.88 4.72 6.91
C SER A 59 -19.02 5.84 6.30
N ALA A 60 -17.71 5.66 6.26
CA ALA A 60 -16.75 6.59 5.69
C ALA A 60 -15.52 5.84 5.15
N VAL A 61 -14.72 6.50 4.30
CA VAL A 61 -13.47 5.95 3.77
C VAL A 61 -12.32 6.93 4.08
N ARG A 62 -11.16 6.39 4.44
CA ARG A 62 -9.91 7.14 4.67
C ARG A 62 -8.80 6.60 3.77
N LEU A 63 -7.98 7.51 3.26
CA LEU A 63 -6.81 7.21 2.45
C LEU A 63 -5.54 7.60 3.22
N GLU A 64 -4.57 6.70 3.30
CA GLU A 64 -3.24 6.98 3.82
C GLU A 64 -2.19 6.75 2.73
N ILE A 65 -1.48 7.82 2.35
CA ILE A 65 -0.42 7.79 1.35
C ILE A 65 0.93 7.73 2.05
N GLY A 66 1.73 6.73 1.71
CA GLY A 66 3.01 6.46 2.35
C GLY A 66 2.84 5.90 3.76
N PHE A 67 2.03 4.84 3.91
CA PHE A 67 1.75 4.23 5.23
C PHE A 67 2.98 3.57 5.88
N GLY A 68 4.12 3.47 5.18
CA GLY A 68 5.35 2.92 5.71
C GLY A 68 5.21 1.44 6.04
N GLY A 69 5.43 1.07 7.32
CA GLY A 69 5.25 -0.30 7.78
C GLY A 69 3.79 -0.69 8.04
N GLY A 70 2.86 0.27 7.96
CA GLY A 70 1.42 0.08 8.18
C GLY A 70 0.99 0.20 9.63
N GLU A 71 1.89 0.54 10.57
CA GLU A 71 1.58 0.57 12.00
C GLU A 71 0.46 1.57 12.33
N HIS A 72 0.52 2.78 11.76
CA HIS A 72 -0.52 3.80 11.95
C HIS A 72 -1.84 3.38 11.31
N LEU A 73 -1.82 3.04 10.01
CA LEU A 73 -3.00 2.62 9.27
C LEU A 73 -3.72 1.45 9.97
N LEU A 74 -2.99 0.39 10.33
CA LEU A 74 -3.54 -0.80 10.98
C LEU A 74 -4.19 -0.47 12.33
N HIS A 75 -3.52 0.36 13.14
CA HIS A 75 -4.07 0.80 14.42
C HIS A 75 -5.39 1.54 14.23
N ARG A 76 -5.44 2.50 13.30
CA ARG A 76 -6.66 3.28 13.01
C ARG A 76 -7.78 2.42 12.43
N ALA A 77 -7.45 1.45 11.58
CA ALA A 77 -8.42 0.51 11.02
C ALA A 77 -9.00 -0.43 12.07
N THR A 78 -8.20 -0.82 13.06
CA THR A 78 -8.64 -1.64 14.20
C THR A 78 -9.56 -0.88 15.14
N GLU A 79 -9.26 0.40 15.43
CA GLU A 79 -10.07 1.23 16.34
C GLU A 79 -11.42 1.67 15.73
N ALA A 80 -11.53 1.70 14.41
CA ALA A 80 -12.69 2.20 13.70
C ALA A 80 -13.22 1.20 12.66
N PRO A 81 -13.82 0.07 13.09
CA PRO A 81 -14.29 -0.99 12.19
C PRO A 81 -15.41 -0.55 11.23
N THR A 82 -16.05 0.60 11.50
CA THR A 82 -17.09 1.19 10.63
C THR A 82 -16.54 2.16 9.59
N ILE A 83 -15.22 2.33 9.52
CA ILE A 83 -14.53 3.19 8.55
C ILE A 83 -13.65 2.30 7.67
N GLY A 84 -13.77 2.48 6.36
CA GLY A 84 -12.94 1.82 5.36
C GLY A 84 -11.56 2.46 5.24
N PHE A 85 -10.48 1.69 5.18
CA PHE A 85 -9.12 2.23 5.01
C PHE A 85 -8.46 1.76 3.71
N ILE A 86 -8.00 2.72 2.91
CA ILE A 86 -7.20 2.48 1.71
C ILE A 86 -5.76 2.95 2.00
N GLY A 87 -4.80 2.06 1.83
CA GLY A 87 -3.38 2.35 2.00
C GLY A 87 -2.63 2.36 0.68
N VAL A 88 -1.76 3.35 0.48
CA VAL A 88 -0.83 3.41 -0.66
C VAL A 88 0.60 3.44 -0.15
N GLU A 89 1.45 2.54 -0.64
CA GLU A 89 2.86 2.47 -0.26
C GLU A 89 3.72 2.05 -1.45
N PRO A 90 4.66 2.90 -1.92
CA PRO A 90 5.53 2.56 -3.06
C PRO A 90 6.57 1.47 -2.76
N PHE A 91 6.94 1.27 -1.49
CA PHE A 91 7.97 0.31 -1.11
C PHE A 91 7.37 -1.06 -0.76
N VAL A 92 7.76 -2.08 -1.52
CA VAL A 92 7.38 -3.49 -1.31
C VAL A 92 7.63 -3.98 0.13
N ASN A 93 8.69 -3.50 0.78
CA ASN A 93 8.98 -3.86 2.16
C ASN A 93 7.94 -3.31 3.16
N GLY A 94 7.38 -2.14 2.89
CA GLY A 94 6.30 -1.56 3.68
C GLY A 94 5.03 -2.38 3.53
N MET A 95 4.63 -2.65 2.28
CA MET A 95 3.51 -3.55 1.98
C MET A 95 3.68 -4.94 2.62
N ALA A 96 4.87 -5.53 2.55
CA ALA A 96 5.13 -6.86 3.13
C ALA A 96 5.01 -6.88 4.66
N LYS A 97 5.40 -5.79 5.35
CA LYS A 97 5.18 -5.64 6.80
C LYS A 97 3.69 -5.55 7.13
N MET A 98 2.94 -4.72 6.39
CA MET A 98 1.50 -4.60 6.56
C MET A 98 0.80 -5.95 6.35
N MET A 99 1.13 -6.68 5.27
CA MET A 99 0.54 -8.00 5.00
C MET A 99 0.90 -9.04 6.07
N MET A 100 2.10 -8.98 6.66
CA MET A 100 2.44 -9.82 7.81
C MET A 100 1.54 -9.54 9.02
N ALA A 101 1.26 -8.26 9.30
CA ALA A 101 0.44 -7.84 10.43
C ALA A 101 -1.04 -8.23 10.23
N VAL A 102 -1.62 -7.92 9.06
CA VAL A 102 -3.00 -8.28 8.73
C VAL A 102 -3.20 -9.78 8.62
N ARG A 103 -2.19 -10.55 8.21
CA ARG A 103 -2.27 -12.01 8.23
C ARG A 103 -2.48 -12.58 9.64
N ALA A 104 -1.93 -11.92 10.66
CA ALA A 104 -2.11 -12.34 12.06
C ALA A 104 -3.47 -11.87 12.63
N ALA A 105 -3.95 -10.70 12.20
CA ALA A 105 -5.22 -10.11 12.59
C ALA A 105 -5.94 -9.52 11.36
N PRO A 106 -6.73 -10.31 10.62
CA PRO A 106 -7.41 -9.85 9.42
C PRO A 106 -8.46 -8.79 9.72
N LEU A 107 -8.55 -7.78 8.85
CA LEU A 107 -9.58 -6.74 8.88
C LEU A 107 -10.49 -6.88 7.67
N ALA A 108 -11.78 -6.58 7.84
CA ALA A 108 -12.81 -6.65 6.80
C ALA A 108 -13.23 -5.28 6.25
N ASN A 109 -12.96 -4.22 7.03
CA ASN A 109 -13.05 -2.81 6.67
C ASN A 109 -11.74 -2.31 6.02
#